data_AF-B6TVB2-F1
#
_entry.id   AF-B6TVB2-F1
#
_cell.length_a   1.000
_cell.length_b   1.000
_cell.length_c   1.000
_cell.angle_alpha   90.00
_cell.angle_beta   90.00
_cell.angle_gamma   90.00
#
_symmetry.space_group_name_H-M   'P 1'
#
loop_
_entity.id
_entity.type
_entity.pdbx_description
1 polymer ?
#
loop_
_entity_poly.entity_id
_entity_poly.type
_entity_poly.pdbx_seq_one_letter_code
_entity_poly.pdbx_strand_id
1 'polypeptide(L)'
;MWFVGHGYSNVDSSLELGRSKPDKEVITKVSGPEVGYVTTPIVLVQCALVLLSQRANLPKGGVYTPGTVFGPTDLQQRLQDNGLSFEVNTTRAMH
;
A
#
# COMPACT_ATOMS: atom_id res chain seq x y z
N MET A 1 6.87 9.51 3.33
CA MET A 1 5.50 9.81 2.85
C MET A 1 4.49 9.24 3.84
N TRP A 2 3.39 9.96 4.07
CA TRP A 2 2.30 9.52 4.95
C TRP A 2 1.07 9.22 4.10
N PHE A 3 0.41 8.10 4.36
CA PHE A 3 -0.87 7.74 3.75
C PHE A 3 -1.91 7.64 4.85
N VAL A 4 -3.07 8.25 4.64
CA VAL A 4 -4.15 8.29 5.63
C VAL A 4 -5.38 7.61 5.03
N GLY A 5 -5.81 6.52 5.64
CA GLY A 5 -7.02 5.79 5.29
C GLY A 5 -8.10 5.98 6.35
N HIS A 6 -9.32 6.26 5.90
CA HIS A 6 -10.50 6.35 6.76
C HIS A 6 -11.45 5.19 6.46
N GLY A 7 -11.99 4.57 7.49
CA GLY A 7 -12.90 3.44 7.37
C GLY A 7 -13.80 3.28 8.60
N TYR A 8 -14.47 2.13 8.65
CA TYR A 8 -15.39 1.80 9.73
C TYR A 8 -14.80 0.71 10.63
N SER A 9 -15.00 0.81 11.94
CA SER A 9 -14.56 -0.18 12.92
C SER A 9 -15.32 -1.50 12.80
N ASN A 10 -16.61 -1.42 12.46
CA ASN A 10 -17.54 -2.55 12.37
C ASN A 10 -18.27 -2.55 11.02
N VAL A 11 -18.65 -3.74 10.56
CA VAL A 11 -19.39 -3.92 9.29
C VAL A 11 -20.78 -3.31 9.38
N ASP A 12 -21.46 -3.40 10.52
CA ASP A 12 -22.80 -2.79 10.69
C ASP A 12 -22.75 -1.27 10.47
N SER A 13 -21.68 -0.62 10.95
CA SER A 13 -21.43 0.81 10.73
C SER A 13 -21.13 1.15 9.27
N SER A 14 -20.65 0.21 8.44
CA SER A 14 -20.42 0.43 7.02
C SER A 14 -21.65 0.17 6.15
N LEU A 15 -22.63 -0.59 6.66
CA LEU A 15 -23.87 -0.96 5.96
C LEU A 15 -24.95 0.13 6.05
N GLU A 16 -24.88 1.03 7.04
CA GLU A 16 -25.66 2.26 7.14
C GLU A 16 -25.18 3.32 6.12
N LEU A 17 -25.15 2.96 4.83
CA LEU A 17 -24.60 3.75 3.74
C LEU A 17 -25.23 5.15 3.72
N GLY A 18 -24.50 6.16 4.20
CA GLY A 18 -24.90 7.57 4.23
C GLY A 18 -25.38 8.12 5.58
N ARG A 19 -25.46 7.32 6.65
CA ARG A 19 -25.83 7.81 8.00
C ARG A 19 -24.68 7.87 8.99
N SER A 20 -23.75 6.92 8.92
CA SER A 20 -22.56 6.86 9.78
C SER A 20 -21.35 7.47 9.07
N LYS A 21 -20.55 8.26 9.79
CA LYS A 21 -19.23 8.70 9.31
C LYS A 21 -18.20 7.60 9.60
N PRO A 22 -17.12 7.49 8.79
CA PRO A 22 -15.98 6.66 9.15
C PRO A 22 -15.49 6.99 10.57
N ASP A 23 -15.41 5.98 11.42
CA ASP A 23 -15.03 6.10 12.83
C ASP A 23 -13.63 5.55 13.10
N LYS A 24 -12.90 5.11 12.06
CA LYS A 24 -11.56 4.55 12.18
C LYS A 24 -10.59 5.19 11.19
N GLU A 25 -9.43 5.59 11.69
CA GLU A 25 -8.32 6.06 10.87
C GLU A 25 -7.11 5.13 10.98
N VAL A 26 -6.48 4.86 9.84
CA VAL A 26 -5.22 4.15 9.72
C VAL A 26 -4.23 5.05 9.01
N ILE A 27 -3.16 5.42 9.70
CA ILE A 27 -2.06 6.19 9.13
C ILE A 27 -0.92 5.22 8.85
N THR A 28 -0.41 5.20 7.62
CA THR A 28 0.84 4.50 7.31
C THR A 28 1.93 5.47 6.93
N LYS A 29 3.15 5.16 7.34
CA LYS A 29 4.34 5.92 6.98
C LYS A 29 5.24 5.03 6.14
N VAL A 30 5.60 5.53 4.97
CA VAL A 30 6.62 4.93 4.11
C VAL A 30 7.84 5.82 4.12
N SER A 31 8.97 5.29 4.56
CA SER A 31 10.25 6.00 4.52
C SER A 31 11.22 5.24 3.63
N GLY A 32 12.23 5.93 3.12
CA GLY A 32 13.29 5.33 2.33
C GLY A 32 14.52 6.22 2.41
N PRO A 33 15.51 5.96 1.55
CA PRO A 33 16.60 6.90 1.29
C PRO A 33 16.06 8.25 0.78
N GLU A 34 16.94 9.09 0.24
CA GLU A 34 16.54 10.37 -0.36
C GLU A 34 15.28 10.22 -1.25
N VAL A 35 14.30 11.09 -0.98
CA VAL A 35 12.96 11.03 -1.56
C VAL A 35 13.01 11.64 -2.97
N GLY A 36 12.59 10.89 -3.97
CA GLY A 36 12.51 11.38 -5.34
C GLY A 36 13.62 10.83 -6.23
N TYR A 37 14.89 10.79 -5.78
CA TYR A 37 15.99 10.30 -6.62
C TYR A 37 16.49 8.91 -6.25
N VAL A 38 16.65 8.58 -4.98
CA VAL A 38 17.19 7.26 -4.61
C VAL A 38 16.05 6.25 -4.41
N THR A 39 14.99 6.67 -3.71
CA THR A 39 13.85 5.81 -3.41
C THR A 39 13.09 5.40 -4.69
N THR A 40 12.86 6.33 -5.62
CA THR A 40 12.03 6.08 -6.82
C THR A 40 12.62 5.00 -7.74
N PRO A 41 13.92 5.04 -8.11
CA PRO A 41 14.52 3.99 -8.91
C PRO A 41 14.53 2.63 -8.21
N ILE A 42 14.76 2.57 -6.89
CA ILE A 42 14.67 1.32 -6.13
C ILE A 42 13.28 0.70 -6.33
N VAL A 43 12.21 1.49 -6.18
CA VAL A 43 10.84 1.02 -6.37
C VAL A 43 10.61 0.50 -7.79
N LEU A 44 11.01 1.26 -8.81
CA LEU A 44 10.84 0.87 -10.21
C LEU A 44 11.59 -0.42 -10.56
N VAL A 45 12.82 -0.56 -10.09
CA VAL A 45 13.64 -1.76 -10.32
C VAL A 45 13.01 -2.98 -9.63
N GLN A 46 12.56 -2.85 -8.37
CA GLN A 46 11.92 -3.97 -7.67
C GLN A 46 10.59 -4.37 -8.34
N CYS A 47 9.79 -3.40 -8.82
CA CYS A 47 8.60 -3.67 -9.64
C CYS A 47 8.96 -4.46 -10.90
N ALA A 48 9.99 -4.03 -11.65
CA ALA A 48 10.43 -4.72 -12.86
C ALA A 48 10.90 -6.16 -12.58
N LEU A 49 11.64 -6.38 -11.50
CA LEU A 49 12.08 -7.71 -11.08
C LEU A 49 10.91 -8.63 -10.75
N VAL A 50 9.87 -8.12 -10.08
CA VAL A 50 8.64 -8.89 -9.80
C VAL A 50 7.91 -9.22 -11.10
N LEU A 51 7.75 -8.25 -12.00
CA LEU A 51 7.10 -8.47 -13.31
C LEU A 51 7.79 -9.56 -14.14
N LEU A 52 9.12 -9.60 -14.12
CA LEU A 52 9.92 -10.58 -14.83
C LEU A 52 9.92 -11.96 -14.16
N SER A 53 10.19 -12.01 -12.85
CA SER A 53 10.37 -13.28 -12.12
C SER A 53 9.07 -13.99 -11.80
N GLN A 54 7.97 -13.26 -11.62
CA GLN A 54 6.68 -13.80 -11.20
C GLN A 54 5.61 -13.72 -12.30
N ARG A 55 6.01 -13.54 -13.58
CA ARG A 55 5.08 -13.30 -14.70
C ARG A 55 3.88 -14.24 -14.75
N ALA A 56 4.09 -15.51 -14.45
CA ALA A 56 3.07 -16.56 -14.47
C ALA A 56 1.95 -16.34 -13.43
N ASN A 57 2.24 -15.63 -12.34
CA ASN A 57 1.32 -15.36 -11.24
C ASN A 57 0.56 -14.03 -11.40
N LEU A 58 0.87 -13.26 -12.46
CA LEU A 58 0.32 -11.93 -12.68
C LEU A 58 -0.78 -11.94 -13.76
N PRO A 59 -1.71 -10.97 -13.73
CA PRO A 59 -2.73 -10.81 -14.77
C PRO A 59 -2.16 -10.82 -16.20
N LYS A 60 -2.94 -11.36 -17.14
CA LYS A 60 -2.56 -11.46 -18.56
C LYS A 60 -3.12 -10.28 -19.35
N GLY A 61 -2.24 -9.35 -19.75
CA GLY A 61 -2.61 -8.18 -20.56
C GLY A 61 -3.46 -7.15 -19.79
N GLY A 62 -3.55 -5.92 -20.33
CA GLY A 62 -4.28 -4.81 -19.72
C GLY A 62 -3.38 -3.78 -19.00
N VAL A 63 -4.01 -2.76 -18.41
CA VAL A 63 -3.37 -1.71 -17.61
C VAL A 63 -3.95 -1.78 -16.20
N TYR A 64 -3.08 -1.97 -15.21
CA TYR A 64 -3.49 -2.16 -13.82
C TYR A 64 -2.80 -1.16 -12.92
N THR A 65 -3.44 -0.86 -11.79
CA THR A 65 -2.81 -0.09 -10.73
C THR A 65 -1.76 -0.95 -10.00
N PRO A 66 -0.73 -0.32 -9.42
CA PRO A 66 0.28 -1.05 -8.64
C PRO A 66 -0.31 -1.92 -7.52
N GLY A 67 -1.37 -1.46 -6.84
CA GLY A 67 -2.03 -2.22 -5.78
C GLY A 67 -2.60 -3.56 -6.26
N THR A 68 -3.19 -3.58 -7.46
CA THR A 68 -3.71 -4.81 -8.06
C THR A 68 -2.60 -5.78 -8.49
N VAL A 69 -1.50 -5.27 -9.05
CA VAL A 69 -0.41 -6.10 -9.58
C VAL A 69 0.49 -6.62 -8.47
N PHE A 70 0.88 -5.76 -7.54
CA PHE A 70 1.93 -6.05 -6.56
C PHE A 70 1.40 -6.41 -5.18
N GLY A 71 0.13 -6.13 -4.87
CA GLY A 71 -0.51 -6.52 -3.61
C GLY A 71 -0.34 -8.01 -3.25
N PRO A 72 -0.49 -8.97 -4.18
CA PRO A 72 -0.29 -10.39 -3.89
C PRO A 72 1.17 -10.87 -4.00
N THR A 73 2.14 -9.96 -4.17
CA THR A 73 3.55 -10.31 -4.43
C THR A 73 4.44 -10.04 -3.21
N ASP A 74 5.70 -10.44 -3.29
CA ASP A 74 6.74 -10.15 -2.29
C ASP A 74 7.35 -8.74 -2.40
N LEU A 75 6.76 -7.84 -3.21
CA LEU A 75 7.32 -6.51 -3.48
C LEU A 75 7.61 -5.73 -2.18
N GLN A 76 6.71 -5.75 -1.20
CA GLN A 76 6.93 -5.01 0.06
C GLN A 76 8.21 -5.47 0.77
N GLN A 77 8.43 -6.79 0.88
CA GLN A 77 9.64 -7.33 1.50
C GLN A 77 10.89 -6.92 0.72
N ARG A 78 10.86 -7.01 -0.61
CA ARG A 78 11.97 -6.58 -1.48
C ARG A 78 12.32 -5.11 -1.26
N LEU A 79 11.32 -4.24 -1.13
CA LEU A 79 11.53 -2.83 -0.85
C LEU A 79 12.16 -2.63 0.53
N GLN A 80 11.73 -3.41 1.53
CA GLN A 80 12.33 -3.38 2.87
C GLN A 80 13.80 -3.80 2.86
N ASP A 81 14.12 -4.89 2.17
CA ASP A 81 15.50 -5.38 2.01
C ASP A 81 16.40 -4.37 1.27
N ASN A 82 15.80 -3.44 0.51
CA ASN A 82 16.48 -2.37 -0.21
C ASN A 82 16.35 -0.99 0.46
N GLY A 83 16.07 -0.96 1.76
CA GLY A 83 16.18 0.25 2.59
C GLY A 83 14.92 1.10 2.69
N LEU A 84 13.75 0.61 2.25
CA LEU A 84 12.47 1.23 2.57
C LEU A 84 11.93 0.71 3.91
N SER A 85 11.17 1.54 4.62
CA SER A 85 10.44 1.12 5.82
C SER A 85 8.96 1.41 5.68
N PHE A 86 8.14 0.54 6.26
CA PHE A 86 6.69 0.64 6.27
C PHE A 86 6.22 0.53 7.73
N GLU A 87 5.60 1.58 8.23
CA GLU A 87 5.06 1.64 9.59
C GLU A 87 3.55 1.84 9.52
N VAL A 88 2.80 1.09 10.34
CA VAL A 88 1.35 1.25 10.48
C VAL A 88 1.06 1.86 11.85
N ASN A 89 0.63 3.12 11.84
CA ASN A 89 0.19 3.86 13.00
C ASN A 89 -1.35 3.91 12.98
N THR A 90 -2.01 3.11 13.82
CA THR A 90 -3.46 3.22 13.96
C THR A 90 -3.78 4.40 14.87
N THR A 91 -4.53 5.38 14.37
CA THR A 91 -4.90 6.56 15.16
C THR A 91 -6.41 6.59 15.36
N ARG A 92 -6.84 6.13 16.54
CA ARG A 92 -8.11 6.44 17.25
C ARG A 92 -9.46 6.20 16.55
N ALA A 93 -10.46 6.04 17.40
CA ALA A 93 -11.85 6.25 17.04
C ALA A 93 -12.06 7.74 16.73
N MET A 94 -12.60 8.07 15.56
CA MET A 94 -12.99 9.44 15.22
C MET A 94 -14.35 9.73 15.86
N HIS A 95 -14.40 10.76 16.72
CA HIS A 95 -15.54 11.07 17.58
C HIS A 95 -16.42 12.20 17.02
#